data_AF-A0A4S1ZJM5-F1
#
_entry.id   AF-A0A4S1ZJM5-F1
#
_cell.length_a   1.000
_cell.length_b   1.000
_cell.length_c   1.000
_cell.angle_alpha   90.00
_cell.angle_beta   90.00
_cell.angle_gamma   90.00
#
_symmetry.space_group_name_H-M   'P 1'
#
loop_
_entity.id
_entity.type
_entity.pdbx_description
1 polymer ?
#
loop_
_entity_poly.entity_id
_entity_poly.type
_entity_poly.pdbx_seq_one_letter_code
_entity_poly.pdbx_strand_id
1 'polypeptide(L)'
;MQKIIILDFGSQTTQLIGRRVRELDTFCEIMPYNKYPEDDSDVIGVILSGSPFSVHDPEGFKPDLSRFVGRLPVLGICYGAQYYSYSNGGKVEKTNTREYGRAHLAYINKENALFKGFDDNSQVWMSHGDSITAVPQDCECIASTSDVKYAAYASTEKPVWAVQFHPEVFHSVQGTQLLKNFVVGICGSKQDWSADSFVETTVKELKAQIGDDRVILGLSGGVDSSVAAVLLNKAIGDRLTCIFVDHGMLRKNEFRDVMEDYKCLGLNVIGVDASEKFFADLAGVSDPEQKRKIIGRDFVEVFNEEAKKIKDAKWLAQGTIYPDRIESLNITGKVIKSHHNVGGLPKEMHLSLCEPLQWLFKDEVRRVGRSMGMPEHLITRHPFPGPGLAVRILGDITPEKVRILQDADDIYIRGLREYKTRLSGEQARAVLAAGVPADMENGEIEVSLYDQIWQAGTVLLSTVRSVGVMGDERTYEHPVALRAVTSTDAMTADWAHLPYDFMAKCSNEIINKVKGVNRVCYDISSKPPSTIEWE
;
A
#
# COMPACT_ATOMS: atom_id res chain seq x y z
N MET A 1 -24.36 -2.34 5.38
CA MET A 1 -23.22 -3.18 5.84
C MET A 1 -22.56 -2.43 6.97
N GLN A 2 -22.41 -3.04 8.16
CA GLN A 2 -21.85 -2.35 9.33
C GLN A 2 -20.49 -1.73 9.03
N LYS A 3 -20.24 -0.51 9.53
CA LYS A 3 -18.99 0.20 9.28
C LYS A 3 -18.49 1.07 10.43
N ILE A 4 -17.18 1.24 10.47
CA ILE A 4 -16.49 2.21 11.32
C ILE A 4 -16.12 3.44 10.48
N ILE A 5 -16.44 4.64 10.98
CA ILE A 5 -15.97 5.89 10.37
C ILE A 5 -14.68 6.32 11.06
N ILE A 6 -13.65 6.62 10.28
CA ILE A 6 -12.38 7.15 10.75
C ILE A 6 -12.27 8.59 10.27
N LEU A 7 -12.35 9.55 11.19
CA LEU A 7 -12.19 10.96 10.89
C LEU A 7 -10.70 11.31 10.89
N ASP A 8 -10.20 11.73 9.74
CA ASP A 8 -8.80 12.03 9.50
C ASP A 8 -8.46 13.49 9.79
N PHE A 9 -7.59 13.69 10.78
CA PHE A 9 -7.00 14.98 11.17
C PHE A 9 -5.59 15.17 10.57
N GLY A 10 -5.27 14.50 9.48
CA GLY A 10 -4.02 14.68 8.75
C GLY A 10 -2.81 13.94 9.35
N SER A 11 -3.03 12.91 10.18
CA SER A 11 -1.93 12.04 10.62
C SER A 11 -1.40 11.23 9.44
N GLN A 12 -0.08 11.02 9.42
CA GLN A 12 0.58 10.08 8.50
C GLN A 12 0.14 8.62 8.75
N THR A 13 -0.38 8.31 9.95
CA THR A 13 -0.78 6.96 10.37
C THR A 13 -2.27 6.67 10.21
N THR A 14 -3.11 7.62 9.75
CA THR A 14 -4.57 7.41 9.65
C THR A 14 -4.92 6.18 8.79
N GLN A 15 -4.22 5.99 7.67
CA GLN A 15 -4.44 4.80 6.83
C GLN A 15 -4.11 3.49 7.55
N LEU A 16 -3.16 3.50 8.50
CA LEU A 16 -2.86 2.31 9.32
C LEU A 16 -4.01 1.97 10.26
N ILE A 17 -4.72 2.97 10.81
CA ILE A 17 -5.95 2.72 11.59
C ILE A 17 -6.94 1.96 10.71
N GLY A 18 -7.20 2.44 9.49
CA GLY A 18 -8.08 1.77 8.54
C GLY A 18 -7.67 0.33 8.27
N ARG A 19 -6.38 0.10 7.97
CA ARG A 19 -5.85 -1.26 7.75
C ARG A 19 -6.04 -2.18 8.96
N ARG A 20 -5.77 -1.70 10.19
CA ARG A 20 -6.00 -2.50 11.41
C ARG A 20 -7.47 -2.82 11.64
N VAL A 21 -8.39 -1.92 11.30
CA VAL A 21 -9.83 -2.21 11.38
C VAL A 21 -10.23 -3.28 10.34
N ARG A 22 -9.66 -3.22 9.12
CA ARG A 22 -9.89 -4.25 8.08
C ARG A 22 -9.29 -5.62 8.44
N GLU A 23 -8.17 -5.66 9.16
CA GLU A 23 -7.59 -6.91 9.70
C GLU A 23 -8.48 -7.57 10.77
N LEU A 24 -9.41 -6.82 11.35
CA LEU A 24 -10.43 -7.32 12.27
C LEU A 24 -11.73 -7.70 11.54
N ASP A 25 -11.64 -7.92 10.22
CA ASP A 25 -12.75 -8.30 9.33
C ASP A 25 -13.95 -7.34 9.45
N THR A 26 -13.67 -6.05 9.65
CA THR A 26 -14.69 -5.00 9.79
C THR A 26 -14.48 -3.93 8.73
N PHE A 27 -15.55 -3.58 7.99
CA PHE A 27 -15.48 -2.51 7.01
C PHE A 27 -15.29 -1.14 7.68
N CYS A 28 -14.52 -0.26 7.05
CA CYS A 28 -14.30 1.09 7.52
C CYS A 28 -14.13 2.09 6.38
N GLU A 29 -14.48 3.34 6.66
CA GLU A 29 -14.28 4.48 5.76
C GLU A 29 -13.50 5.59 6.48
N ILE A 30 -12.38 6.00 5.88
CA ILE A 30 -11.60 7.18 6.22
C ILE A 30 -12.20 8.40 5.50
N MET A 31 -12.52 9.43 6.27
CA MET A 31 -13.12 10.67 5.77
C MET A 31 -12.39 11.88 6.37
N PRO A 32 -12.37 13.03 5.69
CA PRO A 32 -11.90 14.27 6.29
C PRO A 32 -12.66 14.58 7.59
N TYR A 33 -11.98 15.13 8.59
CA TYR A 33 -12.53 15.44 9.92
C TYR A 33 -13.88 16.19 9.93
N ASN A 34 -14.16 17.00 8.90
CA ASN A 34 -15.36 17.83 8.77
C ASN A 34 -16.45 17.24 7.87
N LYS A 35 -16.34 15.96 7.49
CA LYS A 35 -17.22 15.31 6.50
C LYS A 35 -17.98 14.11 7.07
N TYR A 36 -18.24 14.07 8.38
CA TYR A 36 -19.08 13.03 8.97
C TYR A 36 -20.45 12.97 8.26
N PRO A 37 -20.94 11.77 7.84
CA PRO A 37 -22.16 11.63 7.05
C PRO A 37 -23.41 12.10 7.82
N GLU A 38 -24.42 12.58 7.10
CA GLU A 38 -25.59 13.23 7.73
C GLU A 38 -26.57 12.25 8.39
N ASP A 39 -26.71 11.04 7.86
CA ASP A 39 -27.44 9.94 8.50
C ASP A 39 -26.98 8.62 7.88
N ASP A 40 -26.38 7.76 8.68
CA ASP A 40 -25.92 6.46 8.21
C ASP A 40 -26.12 5.41 9.31
N SER A 41 -27.23 4.67 9.18
CA SER A 41 -27.64 3.64 10.13
C SER A 41 -26.68 2.44 10.18
N ASP A 42 -25.79 2.32 9.21
CA ASP A 42 -24.77 1.27 9.19
C ASP A 42 -23.55 1.61 10.05
N VAL A 43 -23.40 2.86 10.52
CA VAL A 43 -22.25 3.26 11.34
C VAL A 43 -22.41 2.75 12.77
N ILE A 44 -21.45 1.93 13.21
CA ILE A 44 -21.45 1.32 14.54
C ILE A 44 -20.44 1.95 15.50
N GLY A 45 -19.54 2.81 15.00
CA GLY A 45 -18.54 3.49 15.82
C GLY A 45 -17.70 4.49 15.01
N VAL A 46 -17.06 5.41 15.73
CA VAL A 46 -16.24 6.49 15.15
C VAL A 46 -14.85 6.51 15.79
N ILE A 47 -13.81 6.62 14.97
CA ILE A 47 -12.43 6.80 15.42
C ILE A 47 -11.96 8.19 14.99
N LEU A 48 -11.44 8.98 15.93
CA LEU A 48 -10.82 10.27 15.69
C LEU A 48 -9.30 10.09 15.62
N SER A 49 -8.68 10.33 14.45
CA SER A 49 -7.25 10.08 14.26
C SER A 49 -6.34 11.13 14.92
N GLY A 50 -5.02 10.90 14.86
CA GLY A 50 -4.02 11.87 15.28
C GLY A 50 -3.85 13.03 14.29
N SER A 51 -3.00 14.00 14.64
CA SER A 51 -2.68 15.16 13.80
C SER A 51 -1.27 15.66 14.08
N PRO A 52 -0.57 16.28 13.11
CA PRO A 52 0.64 17.04 13.38
C PRO A 52 0.37 18.38 14.09
N PHE A 53 -0.89 18.86 14.12
CA PHE A 53 -1.26 20.14 14.72
C PHE A 53 -1.48 20.03 16.23
N SER A 54 -1.38 21.17 16.92
CA SER A 54 -1.83 21.35 18.30
C SER A 54 -3.32 21.70 18.33
N VAL A 55 -4.04 21.29 19.37
CA VAL A 55 -5.46 21.71 19.56
C VAL A 55 -5.60 23.21 19.80
N HIS A 56 -4.51 23.89 20.20
CA HIS A 56 -4.46 25.34 20.38
C HIS A 56 -4.11 26.09 19.09
N ASP A 57 -3.77 25.38 18.02
CA ASP A 57 -3.45 26.02 16.75
C ASP A 57 -4.71 26.70 16.19
N PRO A 58 -4.68 28.01 15.86
CA PRO A 58 -5.80 28.69 15.24
C PRO A 58 -6.27 28.03 13.94
N GLU A 59 -5.33 27.48 13.16
CA GLU A 59 -5.56 26.74 11.92
C GLU A 59 -5.81 25.24 12.16
N GLY A 60 -5.82 24.81 13.42
CA GLY A 60 -6.08 23.43 13.81
C GLY A 60 -7.49 22.96 13.47
N PHE A 61 -7.64 21.64 13.38
CA PHE A 61 -8.88 20.99 12.99
C PHE A 61 -9.94 21.04 14.08
N LYS A 62 -11.14 21.52 13.73
CA LYS A 62 -12.27 21.72 14.67
C LYS A 62 -13.53 21.00 14.16
N PRO A 63 -13.61 19.67 14.29
CA PRO A 63 -14.77 18.88 13.86
C PRO A 63 -15.97 19.13 14.77
N ASP A 64 -17.17 19.09 14.20
CA ASP A 64 -18.39 18.99 14.99
C ASP A 64 -18.63 17.54 15.42
N LEU A 65 -18.42 17.25 16.71
CA LEU A 65 -18.59 15.91 17.28
C LEU A 65 -20.04 15.63 17.74
N SER A 66 -20.89 16.66 17.80
CA SER A 66 -22.24 16.57 18.40
C SER A 66 -23.16 15.59 17.68
N ARG A 67 -22.87 15.29 16.41
CA ARG A 67 -23.66 14.39 15.56
C ARG A 67 -23.61 12.94 16.03
N PHE A 68 -22.50 12.50 16.63
CA PHE A 68 -22.26 11.09 16.97
C PHE A 68 -21.86 10.85 18.43
N VAL A 69 -21.21 11.82 19.11
CA VAL A 69 -20.87 11.68 20.53
C VAL A 69 -22.14 11.53 21.37
N GLY A 70 -22.16 10.51 22.24
CA GLY A 70 -23.34 10.17 23.05
C GLY A 70 -24.38 9.30 22.34
N ARG A 71 -24.21 9.05 21.04
CA ARG A 71 -25.08 8.15 20.24
C ARG A 71 -24.33 6.89 19.81
N LEU A 72 -23.07 7.04 19.43
CA LEU A 72 -22.20 5.98 18.95
C LEU A 72 -20.93 5.89 19.80
N PRO A 73 -20.32 4.70 19.92
CA PRO A 73 -18.98 4.56 20.48
C PRO A 73 -17.95 5.42 19.75
N VAL A 74 -17.13 6.16 20.49
CA VAL A 74 -16.06 7.01 19.95
C VAL A 74 -14.71 6.64 20.56
N LEU A 75 -13.70 6.47 19.72
CA LEU A 75 -12.30 6.34 20.13
C LEU A 75 -11.48 7.53 19.63
N GLY A 76 -10.94 8.33 20.55
CA GLY A 76 -9.98 9.37 20.23
C GLY A 76 -8.54 8.86 20.30
N ILE A 77 -7.74 9.08 19.25
CA ILE A 77 -6.32 8.72 19.20
C ILE A 77 -5.48 10.00 19.09
N CYS A 78 -4.56 10.19 20.03
CA CYS A 78 -3.62 11.32 20.08
C CYS A 78 -4.34 12.68 19.97
N TYR A 79 -4.30 13.35 18.81
CA TYR A 79 -5.03 14.60 18.59
C TYR A 79 -6.54 14.45 18.81
N GLY A 80 -7.15 13.35 18.37
CA GLY A 80 -8.56 13.08 18.64
C GLY A 80 -8.88 13.00 20.13
N ALA A 81 -7.98 12.41 20.93
CA ALA A 81 -8.08 12.37 22.39
C ALA A 81 -7.92 13.77 23.01
N GLN A 82 -6.97 14.57 22.51
CA GLN A 82 -6.74 15.93 22.98
C GLN A 82 -7.92 16.84 22.64
N TYR A 83 -8.42 16.76 21.41
CA TYR A 83 -9.52 17.57 20.92
C TYR A 83 -10.80 17.31 21.70
N TYR A 84 -11.15 16.04 21.94
CA TYR A 84 -12.31 15.70 22.76
C TYR A 84 -12.19 16.28 24.18
N SER A 85 -11.02 16.13 24.82
CA SER A 85 -10.77 16.67 26.15
C SER A 85 -10.91 18.19 26.17
N TYR A 86 -10.24 18.89 25.24
CA TYR A 86 -10.24 20.34 25.13
C TYR A 86 -11.65 20.92 24.89
N SER A 87 -12.42 20.31 23.99
CA SER A 87 -13.78 20.76 23.64
C SER A 87 -14.82 20.50 24.73
N ASN A 88 -14.53 19.64 25.72
CA ASN A 88 -15.45 19.28 26.80
C ASN A 88 -14.95 19.73 28.19
N GLY A 89 -14.13 20.79 28.25
CA GLY A 89 -13.73 21.42 29.51
C GLY A 89 -12.52 20.80 30.21
N GLY A 90 -11.83 19.85 29.56
CA GLY A 90 -10.51 19.39 29.97
C GLY A 90 -9.41 20.42 29.67
N LYS A 91 -8.16 20.05 29.96
CA LYS A 91 -6.97 20.88 29.70
C LYS A 91 -5.92 20.10 28.94
N VAL A 92 -5.41 20.73 27.88
CA VAL A 92 -4.30 20.25 27.06
C VAL A 92 -3.22 21.33 27.14
N GLU A 93 -1.99 20.95 27.47
CA GLU A 93 -0.89 21.90 27.69
C GLU A 93 0.37 21.43 26.96
N LYS A 94 1.18 22.39 26.50
CA LYS A 94 2.52 22.09 25.96
C LYS A 94 3.41 21.61 27.09
N THR A 95 3.93 20.40 27.00
CA THR A 95 4.89 19.87 27.97
C THR A 95 6.33 20.07 27.48
N ASN A 96 7.24 20.37 28.40
CA ASN A 96 8.67 20.48 28.10
C ASN A 96 9.31 19.13 27.75
N THR A 97 8.67 18.03 28.16
CA THR A 97 8.97 16.67 27.76
C THR A 97 8.15 16.32 26.52
N ARG A 98 8.85 16.21 25.39
CA ARG A 98 8.29 15.64 24.15
C ARG A 98 8.51 14.14 24.23
N GLU A 99 7.47 13.37 24.52
CA GLU A 99 7.51 11.91 24.49
C GLU A 99 7.24 11.43 23.07
N TYR A 100 8.31 11.39 22.26
CA TYR A 100 8.31 10.70 20.98
C TYR A 100 9.04 9.37 21.17
N GLY A 101 8.29 8.26 21.14
CA GLY A 101 8.89 6.94 21.18
C GLY A 101 8.12 5.91 22.00
N ARG A 102 8.84 4.85 22.37
CA ARG A 102 8.32 3.74 23.17
C ARG A 102 8.16 4.18 24.61
N ALA A 103 6.97 3.95 25.16
CA ALA A 103 6.68 4.11 26.58
C ALA A 103 5.99 2.83 27.11
N HIS A 104 5.95 2.66 28.42
CA HIS A 104 5.27 1.54 29.07
C HIS A 104 4.12 2.06 29.92
N LEU A 105 2.95 1.42 29.83
CA LEU A 105 1.79 1.76 30.64
C LEU A 105 2.00 1.27 32.08
N ALA A 106 2.41 2.18 32.97
CA ALA A 106 2.65 1.92 34.39
C ALA A 106 1.37 1.60 35.17
N TYR A 107 0.23 2.13 34.71
CA TYR A 107 -1.09 1.82 35.25
C TYR A 107 -2.06 1.52 34.11
N ILE A 108 -2.89 0.50 34.30
CA ILE A 108 -3.96 0.08 33.38
C ILE A 108 -5.18 -0.35 34.21
N ASN A 109 -6.35 0.24 33.94
CA ASN A 109 -7.62 -0.24 34.48
C ASN A 109 -8.12 -1.43 33.64
N LYS A 110 -7.80 -2.66 34.07
CA LYS A 110 -8.17 -3.90 33.37
C LYS A 110 -9.67 -4.20 33.37
N GLU A 111 -10.46 -3.56 34.24
CA GLU A 111 -11.92 -3.68 34.25
C GLU A 111 -12.56 -2.84 33.12
N ASN A 112 -11.85 -1.86 32.57
CA ASN A 112 -12.37 -1.08 31.45
C ASN A 112 -12.35 -1.93 30.17
N ALA A 113 -13.48 -1.95 29.46
CA ALA A 113 -13.66 -2.75 28.25
C ALA A 113 -12.56 -2.53 27.18
N LEU A 114 -12.00 -1.32 27.10
CA LEU A 114 -10.93 -0.99 26.12
C LEU A 114 -9.62 -1.76 26.39
N PHE A 115 -9.30 -2.03 27.66
CA PHE A 115 -8.05 -2.67 28.09
C PHE A 115 -8.21 -4.14 28.47
N LYS A 116 -9.33 -4.77 28.12
CA LYS A 116 -9.53 -6.20 28.34
C LYS A 116 -8.39 -7.02 27.70
N GLY A 117 -7.73 -7.85 28.51
CA GLY A 117 -6.63 -8.72 28.05
C GLY A 117 -5.26 -8.04 27.90
N PHE A 118 -5.09 -6.82 28.43
CA PHE A 118 -3.79 -6.16 28.47
C PHE A 118 -2.88 -6.70 29.58
N ASP A 119 -1.59 -6.80 29.25
CA ASP A 119 -0.52 -7.14 30.18
C ASP A 119 -0.09 -5.90 30.96
N ASP A 120 0.40 -6.12 32.19
CA ASP A 120 1.00 -5.03 32.97
C ASP A 120 2.26 -4.51 32.27
N ASN A 121 2.49 -3.20 32.31
CA ASN A 121 3.60 -2.55 31.60
C ASN A 121 3.61 -2.77 30.09
N SER A 122 2.46 -2.96 29.43
CA SER A 122 2.41 -3.05 27.97
C SER A 122 3.10 -1.85 27.29
N GLN A 123 3.92 -2.13 26.27
CA GLN A 123 4.59 -1.11 25.49
C GLN A 123 3.63 -0.44 24.50
N VAL A 124 3.70 0.89 24.44
CA VAL A 124 2.92 1.75 23.54
C VAL A 124 3.81 2.77 22.84
N TRP A 125 3.34 3.32 21.72
CA TRP A 125 4.02 4.38 20.98
C TRP A 125 3.40 5.75 21.23
N MET A 126 4.11 6.59 21.98
CA MET A 126 3.75 7.98 22.26
C MET A 126 4.32 8.88 21.15
N SER A 127 3.51 9.82 20.66
CA SER A 127 3.92 10.76 19.61
C SER A 127 3.16 12.08 19.72
N HIS A 128 3.36 12.79 20.82
CA HIS A 128 2.66 14.05 21.07
C HIS A 128 3.60 15.12 21.63
N GLY A 129 3.40 16.36 21.17
CA GLY A 129 4.05 17.54 21.73
C GLY A 129 3.27 18.17 22.89
N ASP A 130 1.94 18.00 22.88
CA ASP A 130 1.03 18.46 23.92
C ASP A 130 0.60 17.26 24.79
N SER A 131 0.28 17.51 26.06
CA SER A 131 -0.22 16.49 26.98
C SER A 131 -1.54 16.91 27.59
N ILE A 132 -2.42 15.94 27.84
CA ILE A 132 -3.68 16.16 28.55
C ILE A 132 -3.34 16.22 30.04
N THR A 133 -3.58 17.36 30.68
CA THR A 133 -3.29 17.57 32.12
C THR A 133 -4.55 17.58 32.98
N ALA A 134 -5.71 17.75 32.36
CA ALA A 134 -7.01 17.47 32.97
C ALA A 134 -7.96 16.88 31.92
N VAL A 135 -8.73 15.87 32.33
CA VAL A 135 -9.80 15.30 31.51
C VAL A 135 -11.14 15.97 31.85
N PRO A 136 -12.17 15.88 30.99
CA PRO A 136 -13.52 16.35 31.31
C PRO A 136 -14.06 15.79 32.62
N GLN A 137 -15.00 16.48 33.27
CA GLN A 137 -15.52 16.09 34.58
C GLN A 137 -16.23 14.73 34.57
N ASP A 138 -16.84 14.35 33.44
CA ASP A 138 -17.49 13.06 33.23
C ASP A 138 -16.50 11.95 32.85
N CYS A 139 -15.19 12.22 32.81
CA CYS A 139 -14.16 11.27 32.40
C CYS A 139 -13.26 10.83 33.56
N GLU A 140 -12.82 9.58 33.49
CA GLU A 140 -11.86 8.98 34.42
C GLU A 140 -10.60 8.49 33.70
N CYS A 141 -9.47 8.49 34.41
CA CYS A 141 -8.23 7.92 33.90
C CYS A 141 -8.31 6.39 33.88
N ILE A 142 -7.98 5.78 32.75
CA ILE A 142 -7.99 4.32 32.58
C ILE A 142 -6.62 3.74 32.23
N ALA A 143 -5.63 4.58 31.88
CA ALA A 143 -4.22 4.18 31.83
C ALA A 143 -3.26 5.37 31.97
N SER A 144 -2.07 5.13 32.51
CA SER A 144 -1.00 6.14 32.64
C SER A 144 0.39 5.55 32.37
N THR A 145 1.34 6.38 31.94
CA THR A 145 2.78 6.06 31.96
C THR A 145 3.44 6.63 33.22
N SER A 146 4.76 6.50 33.36
CA SER A 146 5.53 7.19 34.41
C SER A 146 5.43 8.71 34.32
N ASP A 147 5.36 9.25 33.10
CA ASP A 147 5.48 10.68 32.82
C ASP A 147 4.15 11.32 32.39
N VAL A 148 3.20 10.51 31.89
CA VAL A 148 1.90 10.98 31.38
C VAL A 148 0.76 10.37 32.19
N LYS A 149 0.13 11.20 33.02
CA LYS A 149 -0.97 10.81 33.91
C LYS A 149 -2.21 10.30 33.16
N TYR A 150 -2.55 10.91 32.02
CA TYR A 150 -3.73 10.55 31.24
C TYR A 150 -3.31 9.96 29.89
N ALA A 151 -2.57 8.86 29.93
CA ALA A 151 -2.21 8.12 28.71
C ALA A 151 -3.46 7.52 28.04
N ALA A 152 -4.49 7.19 28.83
CA ALA A 152 -5.84 6.92 28.35
C ALA A 152 -6.90 7.35 29.36
N TYR A 153 -8.06 7.77 28.87
CA TYR A 153 -9.23 8.12 29.67
C TYR A 153 -10.53 7.68 28.98
N ALA A 154 -11.61 7.56 29.75
CA ALA A 154 -12.94 7.24 29.23
C ALA A 154 -14.03 8.03 29.95
N SER A 155 -15.12 8.33 29.25
CA SER A 155 -16.31 8.94 29.85
C SER A 155 -17.11 7.88 30.62
N THR A 156 -17.64 8.26 31.76
CA THR A 156 -18.53 7.45 32.60
C THR A 156 -20.01 7.62 32.21
N GLU A 157 -20.32 8.65 31.42
CA GLU A 157 -21.69 8.97 30.98
C GLU A 157 -21.92 8.65 29.49
N LYS A 158 -20.90 8.85 28.64
CA LYS A 158 -20.99 8.69 27.18
C LYS A 158 -20.07 7.55 26.75
N PRO A 159 -20.37 6.85 25.65
CA PRO A 159 -19.51 5.79 25.12
C PRO A 159 -18.30 6.41 24.40
N VAL A 160 -17.40 7.06 25.15
CA VAL A 160 -16.20 7.72 24.63
C VAL A 160 -14.97 7.20 25.35
N TRP A 161 -13.99 6.80 24.56
CA TRP A 161 -12.67 6.38 25.00
C TRP A 161 -11.61 7.19 24.27
N ALA A 162 -10.47 7.38 24.92
CA ALA A 162 -9.40 8.18 24.36
C ALA A 162 -8.04 7.67 24.81
N VAL A 163 -7.09 7.65 23.88
CA VAL A 163 -5.70 7.22 24.09
C VAL A 163 -4.74 8.27 23.54
N GLN A 164 -3.66 8.54 24.27
CA GLN A 164 -2.64 9.51 23.90
C GLN A 164 -1.51 8.89 23.05
N PHE A 165 -1.48 7.56 22.96
CA PHE A 165 -0.59 6.75 22.12
C PHE A 165 -1.29 6.26 20.85
N HIS A 166 -0.51 5.74 19.90
CA HIS A 166 -0.99 5.20 18.63
C HIS A 166 -1.14 3.67 18.70
N PRO A 167 -2.36 3.11 18.84
CA PRO A 167 -2.57 1.66 18.84
C PRO A 167 -2.41 1.01 17.46
N GLU A 168 -2.45 1.79 16.38
CA GLU A 168 -2.39 1.30 15.01
C GLU A 168 -0.98 0.93 14.54
N VAL A 169 0.05 1.49 15.19
CA VAL A 169 1.45 1.29 14.80
C VAL A 169 2.02 0.01 15.41
N PHE A 170 2.95 -0.59 14.68
CA PHE A 170 3.62 -1.84 15.08
C PHE A 170 4.31 -1.75 16.46
N HIS A 171 4.81 -0.58 16.85
CA HIS A 171 5.51 -0.37 18.10
C HIS A 171 4.62 -0.56 19.36
N SER A 172 3.29 -0.45 19.23
CA SER A 172 2.34 -0.70 20.30
C SER A 172 1.98 -2.18 20.34
N VAL A 173 2.61 -2.94 21.24
CA VAL A 173 2.60 -4.42 21.23
C VAL A 173 1.18 -5.00 21.31
N GLN A 174 0.33 -4.43 22.16
CA GLN A 174 -1.09 -4.84 22.28
C GLN A 174 -2.05 -3.87 21.58
N GLY A 175 -1.56 -3.04 20.64
CA GLY A 175 -2.37 -2.07 19.92
C GLY A 175 -3.51 -2.69 19.10
N THR A 176 -3.25 -3.83 18.44
CA THR A 176 -4.30 -4.61 17.74
C THR A 176 -5.36 -5.14 18.71
N GLN A 177 -4.97 -5.54 19.93
CA GLN A 177 -5.92 -5.98 20.96
C GLN A 177 -6.82 -4.83 21.42
N LEU A 178 -6.28 -3.61 21.56
CA LEU A 178 -7.07 -2.42 21.89
C LEU A 178 -8.11 -2.11 20.80
N LEU A 179 -7.67 -2.11 19.53
CA LEU A 179 -8.58 -1.87 18.40
C LEU A 179 -9.62 -2.98 18.30
N LYS A 180 -9.27 -4.24 18.59
CA LYS A 180 -10.23 -5.35 18.68
C LYS A 180 -11.26 -5.15 19.79
N ASN A 181 -10.81 -4.74 20.98
CA ASN A 181 -11.70 -4.43 22.10
C ASN A 181 -12.69 -3.32 21.73
N PHE A 182 -12.22 -2.28 21.04
CA PHE A 182 -13.09 -1.19 20.58
C PHE A 182 -14.03 -1.61 19.45
N VAL A 183 -13.50 -2.10 18.34
CA VAL A 183 -14.27 -2.38 17.11
C VAL A 183 -15.21 -3.58 17.28
N VAL A 184 -14.70 -4.68 17.82
CA VAL A 184 -15.49 -5.92 17.96
C VAL A 184 -16.23 -5.92 19.30
N GLY A 185 -15.54 -5.61 20.39
CA GLY A 185 -16.12 -5.66 21.74
C GLY A 185 -17.14 -4.55 22.00
N ILE A 186 -16.73 -3.29 21.86
CA ILE A 186 -17.52 -2.11 22.23
C ILE A 186 -18.52 -1.72 21.13
N CYS A 187 -18.07 -1.65 19.86
CA CYS A 187 -18.96 -1.29 18.75
C CYS A 187 -19.84 -2.46 18.28
N GLY A 188 -19.51 -3.70 18.69
CA GLY A 188 -20.30 -4.89 18.33
C GLY A 188 -20.21 -5.26 16.85
N SER A 189 -19.05 -5.05 16.21
CA SER A 189 -18.85 -5.49 14.83
C SER A 189 -19.10 -6.99 14.68
N LYS A 190 -19.89 -7.35 13.68
CA LYS A 190 -20.17 -8.75 13.32
C LYS A 190 -19.04 -9.45 12.60
N GLN A 191 -18.03 -8.70 12.16
CA GLN A 191 -16.89 -9.21 11.43
C GLN A 191 -17.25 -9.84 10.05
N ASP A 192 -18.23 -9.23 9.36
CA ASP A 192 -18.78 -9.74 8.10
C ASP A 192 -17.96 -9.34 6.85
N TRP A 193 -16.86 -8.60 7.03
CA TRP A 193 -16.01 -8.15 5.93
C TRP A 193 -14.94 -9.20 5.63
N SER A 194 -15.16 -9.97 4.57
CA SER A 194 -14.24 -11.01 4.09
C SER A 194 -14.00 -10.84 2.59
N ALA A 195 -12.94 -11.46 2.08
CA ALA A 195 -12.65 -11.45 0.65
C ALA A 195 -13.80 -12.09 -0.17
N ASP A 196 -14.43 -13.15 0.34
CA ASP A 196 -15.56 -13.81 -0.32
C ASP A 196 -16.81 -12.93 -0.33
N SER A 197 -17.19 -12.35 0.83
CA SER A 197 -18.35 -11.46 0.92
C SER A 197 -18.18 -10.20 0.06
N PHE A 198 -16.95 -9.67 -0.03
CA PHE A 198 -16.62 -8.58 -0.95
C PHE A 198 -16.83 -8.99 -2.40
N VAL A 199 -16.25 -10.12 -2.84
CA VAL A 199 -16.37 -10.60 -4.22
C VAL A 199 -17.83 -10.78 -4.61
N GLU A 200 -18.65 -11.42 -3.76
CA GLU A 200 -20.07 -11.63 -4.04
C GLU A 200 -20.84 -10.32 -4.18
N THR A 201 -20.63 -9.39 -3.24
CA THR A 201 -21.33 -8.10 -3.21
C THR A 201 -20.93 -7.24 -4.40
N THR A 202 -19.63 -7.07 -4.64
CA THR A 202 -19.10 -6.27 -5.75
C THR A 202 -19.48 -6.84 -7.10
N VAL A 203 -19.47 -8.16 -7.31
CA VAL A 203 -19.96 -8.76 -8.56
C VAL A 203 -21.42 -8.41 -8.83
N LYS A 204 -22.25 -8.39 -7.77
CA LYS A 204 -23.68 -8.05 -7.88
C LYS A 204 -23.88 -6.57 -8.19
N GLU A 205 -23.13 -5.69 -7.54
CA GLU A 205 -23.12 -4.25 -7.78
C GLU A 205 -22.66 -3.92 -9.20
N LEU A 206 -21.56 -4.52 -9.65
CA LEU A 206 -21.03 -4.34 -11.01
C LEU A 206 -22.04 -4.77 -12.07
N LYS A 207 -22.71 -5.92 -11.89
CA LYS A 207 -23.79 -6.36 -12.79
C LYS A 207 -24.93 -5.35 -12.86
N ALA A 208 -25.35 -4.79 -11.72
CA ALA A 208 -26.42 -3.79 -11.67
C ALA A 208 -25.99 -2.44 -12.28
N GLN A 209 -24.76 -2.01 -12.03
CA GLN A 209 -24.22 -0.74 -12.53
C GLN A 209 -23.99 -0.77 -14.04
N ILE A 210 -23.38 -1.85 -14.55
CA ILE A 210 -22.97 -1.96 -15.97
C ILE A 210 -24.14 -2.44 -16.84
N GLY A 211 -25.09 -3.20 -16.29
CA GLY A 211 -26.20 -3.76 -17.04
C GLY A 211 -25.72 -4.67 -18.17
N ASP A 212 -26.10 -4.35 -19.40
CA ASP A 212 -25.74 -5.06 -20.64
C ASP A 212 -24.59 -4.38 -21.43
N ASP A 213 -24.00 -3.31 -20.89
CA ASP A 213 -22.96 -2.56 -21.58
C ASP A 213 -21.61 -3.32 -21.64
N ARG A 214 -20.73 -2.85 -22.53
CA ARG A 214 -19.33 -3.31 -22.63
C ARG A 214 -18.39 -2.42 -21.81
N VAL A 215 -17.36 -3.06 -21.26
CA VAL A 215 -16.32 -2.43 -20.44
C VAL A 215 -14.96 -2.66 -21.07
N ILE A 216 -14.16 -1.60 -21.15
CA ILE A 216 -12.74 -1.68 -21.53
C ILE A 216 -11.90 -1.56 -20.26
N LEU A 217 -10.82 -2.33 -20.14
CA LEU A 217 -9.86 -2.22 -19.04
C LEU A 217 -8.42 -2.21 -19.57
N GLY A 218 -7.61 -1.25 -19.11
CA GLY A 218 -6.17 -1.28 -19.31
C GLY A 218 -5.50 -2.21 -18.30
N LEU A 219 -4.80 -3.23 -18.78
CA LEU A 219 -3.96 -4.11 -17.97
C LEU A 219 -2.53 -3.59 -17.94
N SER A 220 -1.91 -3.67 -16.77
CA SER A 220 -0.51 -3.29 -16.56
C SER A 220 0.41 -4.47 -16.25
N GLY A 221 -0.14 -5.68 -16.06
CA GLY A 221 0.61 -6.83 -15.54
C GLY A 221 0.77 -6.84 -14.01
N GLY A 222 0.28 -5.78 -13.34
CA GLY A 222 0.25 -5.68 -11.89
C GLY A 222 -0.94 -6.42 -11.26
N VAL A 223 -0.84 -6.64 -9.95
CA VAL A 223 -1.89 -7.33 -9.16
C VAL A 223 -3.24 -6.61 -9.26
N ASP A 224 -3.27 -5.27 -9.15
CA ASP A 224 -4.53 -4.53 -9.04
C ASP A 224 -5.34 -4.61 -10.34
N SER A 225 -4.71 -4.33 -11.48
CA SER A 225 -5.39 -4.43 -12.79
C SER A 225 -5.83 -5.86 -13.09
N SER A 226 -5.04 -6.87 -12.68
CA SER A 226 -5.39 -8.28 -12.83
C SER A 226 -6.60 -8.67 -11.96
N VAL A 227 -6.63 -8.30 -10.69
CA VAL A 227 -7.75 -8.59 -9.78
C VAL A 227 -9.03 -7.86 -10.22
N ALA A 228 -8.91 -6.60 -10.66
CA ALA A 228 -10.02 -5.86 -11.24
C ALA A 228 -10.60 -6.56 -12.48
N ALA A 229 -9.72 -7.07 -13.36
CA ALA A 229 -10.12 -7.82 -14.55
C ALA A 229 -10.88 -9.10 -14.20
N VAL A 230 -10.39 -9.88 -13.23
CA VAL A 230 -11.04 -11.12 -12.81
C VAL A 230 -12.41 -10.84 -12.16
N LEU A 231 -12.53 -9.80 -11.33
CA LEU A 231 -13.83 -9.37 -10.77
C LEU A 231 -14.83 -8.98 -11.86
N LEU A 232 -14.40 -8.16 -12.81
CA LEU A 232 -15.24 -7.74 -13.93
C LEU A 232 -15.61 -8.94 -14.82
N ASN A 233 -14.68 -9.84 -15.11
CA ASN A 233 -14.97 -11.05 -15.89
C ASN A 233 -16.01 -11.93 -15.19
N LYS A 234 -15.91 -12.09 -13.86
CA LYS A 234 -16.92 -12.79 -13.05
C LYS A 234 -18.28 -12.09 -13.07
N ALA A 235 -18.29 -10.76 -13.20
CA ALA A 235 -19.52 -9.96 -13.28
C ALA A 235 -20.18 -9.98 -14.66
N ILE A 236 -19.43 -9.73 -15.73
CA ILE A 236 -20.00 -9.45 -17.07
C ILE A 236 -19.48 -10.36 -18.18
N GLY A 237 -18.54 -11.27 -17.89
CA GLY A 237 -17.97 -12.23 -18.84
C GLY A 237 -17.35 -11.56 -20.06
N ASP A 238 -17.64 -12.10 -21.24
CA ASP A 238 -17.11 -11.69 -22.56
C ASP A 238 -17.38 -10.21 -22.95
N ARG A 239 -18.17 -9.49 -22.16
CA ARG A 239 -18.41 -8.04 -22.34
C ARG A 239 -17.27 -7.19 -21.77
N LEU A 240 -16.38 -7.79 -20.99
CA LEU A 240 -15.09 -7.19 -20.66
C LEU A 240 -14.11 -7.40 -21.82
N THR A 241 -13.44 -6.32 -22.23
CA THR A 241 -12.29 -6.41 -23.13
C THR A 241 -11.11 -5.70 -22.48
N CYS A 242 -10.04 -6.44 -22.27
CA CYS A 242 -8.82 -5.94 -21.68
C CYS A 242 -7.80 -5.59 -22.77
N ILE A 243 -7.01 -4.54 -22.55
CA ILE A 243 -5.91 -4.14 -23.43
C ILE A 243 -4.62 -4.18 -22.60
N PHE A 244 -3.62 -4.93 -23.05
CA PHE A 244 -2.30 -4.98 -22.43
C PHE A 244 -1.26 -4.49 -23.43
N VAL A 245 -0.60 -3.37 -23.10
CA VAL A 245 0.38 -2.72 -23.97
C VAL A 245 1.79 -3.08 -23.51
N ASP A 246 2.56 -3.71 -24.38
CA ASP A 246 4.00 -3.83 -24.24
C ASP A 246 4.66 -2.55 -24.78
N HIS A 247 5.13 -1.73 -23.86
CA HIS A 247 5.89 -0.53 -24.19
C HIS A 247 7.38 -0.83 -24.44
N GLY A 248 7.83 -2.09 -24.37
CA GLY A 248 9.21 -2.51 -24.62
C GLY A 248 10.14 -2.44 -23.41
N MET A 249 9.66 -1.99 -22.24
CA MET A 249 10.45 -1.87 -21.00
C MET A 249 9.89 -2.73 -19.85
N LEU A 250 9.20 -3.83 -20.17
CA LEU A 250 8.79 -4.84 -19.18
C LEU A 250 9.99 -5.73 -18.78
N ARG A 251 9.82 -6.58 -17.76
CA ARG A 251 10.83 -7.60 -17.42
C ARG A 251 10.95 -8.64 -18.53
N LYS A 252 12.02 -9.42 -18.50
CA LYS A 252 12.29 -10.45 -19.51
C LYS A 252 11.11 -11.41 -19.63
N ASN A 253 10.63 -11.60 -20.85
CA ASN A 253 9.47 -12.44 -21.21
C ASN A 253 8.12 -12.06 -20.56
N GLU A 254 8.05 -10.96 -19.82
CA GLU A 254 6.88 -10.63 -19.00
C GLU A 254 5.62 -10.48 -19.84
N PHE A 255 5.71 -9.84 -21.01
CA PHE A 255 4.55 -9.71 -21.90
C PHE A 255 3.94 -11.06 -22.28
N ARG A 256 4.77 -12.00 -22.73
CA ARG A 256 4.34 -13.35 -23.13
C ARG A 256 3.76 -14.12 -21.93
N ASP A 257 4.49 -14.13 -20.82
CA ASP A 257 4.13 -14.94 -19.67
C ASP A 257 2.81 -14.44 -19.04
N VAL A 258 2.63 -13.11 -18.95
CA VAL A 258 1.40 -12.48 -18.46
C VAL A 258 0.22 -12.72 -19.41
N MET A 259 0.43 -12.71 -20.72
CA MET A 259 -0.62 -13.03 -21.70
C MET A 259 -1.12 -14.47 -21.55
N GLU A 260 -0.22 -15.44 -21.30
CA GLU A 260 -0.61 -16.83 -21.06
C GLU A 260 -1.36 -16.98 -19.73
N ASP A 261 -0.91 -16.28 -18.68
CA ASP A 261 -1.60 -16.25 -17.39
C ASP A 261 -3.04 -15.71 -17.53
N TYR A 262 -3.24 -14.61 -18.27
CA TYR A 262 -4.57 -14.04 -18.49
C TYR A 262 -5.48 -14.96 -19.29
N LYS A 263 -4.93 -15.71 -20.24
CA LYS A 263 -5.67 -16.74 -20.98
C LYS A 263 -6.10 -17.88 -20.05
N CYS A 264 -5.24 -18.31 -19.13
CA CYS A 264 -5.60 -19.30 -18.11
C CYS A 264 -6.70 -18.81 -17.17
N LEU A 265 -6.76 -17.49 -16.91
CA LEU A 265 -7.82 -16.83 -16.15
C LEU A 265 -9.13 -16.62 -16.94
N GLY A 266 -9.16 -17.00 -18.23
CA GLY A 266 -10.33 -16.83 -19.08
C GLY A 266 -10.65 -15.37 -19.42
N LEU A 267 -9.64 -14.49 -19.42
CA LEU A 267 -9.80 -13.07 -19.75
C LEU A 267 -9.69 -12.86 -21.26
N ASN A 268 -10.56 -12.01 -21.81
CA ASN A 268 -10.45 -11.51 -23.18
C ASN A 268 -9.44 -10.35 -23.23
N VAL A 269 -8.20 -10.64 -23.62
CA VAL A 269 -7.09 -9.66 -23.64
C VAL A 269 -6.54 -9.44 -25.04
N ILE A 270 -6.48 -8.17 -25.45
CA ILE A 270 -5.78 -7.70 -26.64
C ILE A 270 -4.37 -7.30 -26.22
N GLY A 271 -3.38 -8.09 -26.62
CA GLY A 271 -1.96 -7.77 -26.44
C GLY A 271 -1.46 -6.88 -27.58
N VAL A 272 -0.77 -5.80 -27.25
CA VAL A 272 -0.32 -4.77 -28.21
C VAL A 272 1.16 -4.53 -27.99
N ASP A 273 1.99 -4.91 -28.96
CA ASP A 273 3.41 -4.54 -28.96
C ASP A 273 3.56 -3.14 -29.58
N ALA A 274 3.91 -2.18 -28.74
CA ALA A 274 4.17 -0.80 -29.13
C ALA A 274 5.65 -0.41 -28.92
N SER A 275 6.52 -1.37 -28.63
CA SER A 275 7.91 -1.13 -28.24
C SER A 275 8.66 -0.20 -29.21
N GLU A 276 8.49 -0.38 -30.52
CA GLU A 276 9.12 0.48 -31.55
C GLU A 276 8.74 1.96 -31.40
N LYS A 277 7.46 2.27 -31.12
CA LYS A 277 6.98 3.65 -30.90
C LYS A 277 7.66 4.26 -29.67
N PHE A 278 7.64 3.54 -28.55
CA PHE A 278 8.21 4.02 -27.29
C PHE A 278 9.72 4.24 -27.40
N PHE A 279 10.45 3.34 -28.07
CA PHE A 279 11.88 3.54 -28.30
C PHE A 279 12.18 4.74 -29.20
N ALA A 280 11.35 4.98 -30.23
CA ALA A 280 11.51 6.15 -31.09
C ALA A 280 11.28 7.46 -30.31
N ASP A 281 10.23 7.53 -29.50
CA ASP A 281 9.87 8.73 -28.74
C ASP A 281 10.80 8.99 -27.54
N LEU A 282 11.43 7.95 -26.98
CA LEU A 282 12.43 8.05 -25.91
C LEU A 282 13.86 8.29 -26.39
N ALA A 283 14.11 8.29 -27.70
CA ALA A 283 15.44 8.40 -28.27
C ALA A 283 16.15 9.69 -27.79
N GLY A 284 17.31 9.53 -27.14
CA GLY A 284 18.11 10.65 -26.63
C GLY A 284 17.58 11.33 -25.36
N VAL A 285 16.48 10.85 -24.78
CA VAL A 285 15.90 11.41 -23.56
C VAL A 285 16.55 10.80 -22.32
N SER A 286 17.26 11.62 -21.55
CA SER A 286 17.92 11.18 -20.31
C SER A 286 17.24 11.66 -19.03
N ASP A 287 16.47 12.75 -19.09
CA ASP A 287 15.79 13.34 -17.92
C ASP A 287 14.66 12.41 -17.42
N PRO A 288 14.66 12.01 -16.14
CA PRO A 288 13.67 11.07 -15.60
C PRO A 288 12.23 11.52 -15.71
N GLU A 289 11.96 12.80 -15.44
CA GLU A 289 10.62 13.38 -15.50
C GLU A 289 10.10 13.42 -16.94
N GLN A 290 10.96 13.73 -17.90
CA GLN A 290 10.63 13.63 -19.33
C GLN A 290 10.36 12.20 -19.75
N LYS A 291 11.19 11.22 -19.35
CA LYS A 291 10.95 9.79 -19.61
C LYS A 291 9.55 9.38 -19.13
N ARG A 292 9.18 9.74 -17.90
CA ARG A 292 7.85 9.47 -17.32
C ARG A 292 6.71 10.08 -18.11
N LYS A 293 6.85 11.35 -18.51
CA LYS A 293 5.83 12.06 -19.31
C LYS A 293 5.63 11.43 -20.69
N ILE A 294 6.72 11.09 -21.38
CA ILE A 294 6.68 10.47 -22.71
C ILE A 294 6.01 9.11 -22.62
N ILE A 295 6.45 8.24 -21.70
CA ILE A 295 5.86 6.90 -21.53
C ILE A 295 4.38 7.00 -21.16
N GLY A 296 4.01 7.91 -20.24
CA GLY A 296 2.62 8.12 -19.87
C GLY A 296 1.75 8.58 -21.04
N ARG A 297 2.25 9.53 -21.85
CA ARG A 297 1.57 10.01 -23.06
C ARG A 297 1.39 8.88 -24.07
N ASP A 298 2.47 8.19 -24.42
CA ASP A 298 2.48 7.17 -25.48
C ASP A 298 1.60 5.97 -25.09
N PHE A 299 1.59 5.60 -23.81
CA PHE A 299 0.70 4.57 -23.30
C PHE A 299 -0.77 4.95 -23.49
N VAL A 300 -1.13 6.20 -23.18
CA VAL A 300 -2.49 6.70 -23.38
C VAL A 300 -2.85 6.75 -24.86
N GLU A 301 -1.94 7.20 -25.73
CA GLU A 301 -2.15 7.21 -27.19
C GLU A 301 -2.45 5.81 -27.73
N VAL A 302 -1.57 4.85 -27.46
CA VAL A 302 -1.72 3.45 -27.90
C VAL A 302 -2.99 2.84 -27.31
N PHE A 303 -3.24 3.02 -26.01
CA PHE A 303 -4.45 2.51 -25.37
C PHE A 303 -5.72 3.07 -26.03
N ASN A 304 -5.74 4.37 -26.35
CA ASN A 304 -6.90 5.01 -26.98
C ASN A 304 -7.11 4.53 -28.42
N GLU A 305 -6.03 4.33 -29.18
CA GLU A 305 -6.11 3.78 -30.54
C GLU A 305 -6.75 2.39 -30.54
N GLU A 306 -6.40 1.54 -29.57
CA GLU A 306 -6.97 0.21 -29.41
C GLU A 306 -8.39 0.25 -28.85
N ALA A 307 -8.65 1.11 -27.86
CA ALA A 307 -9.98 1.29 -27.29
C ALA A 307 -11.00 1.75 -28.34
N LYS A 308 -10.62 2.62 -29.27
CA LYS A 308 -11.49 3.08 -30.39
C LYS A 308 -11.89 1.95 -31.35
N LYS A 309 -11.12 0.86 -31.42
CA LYS A 309 -11.48 -0.31 -32.23
C LYS A 309 -12.60 -1.14 -31.58
N ILE A 310 -12.77 -1.02 -30.27
CA ILE A 310 -13.81 -1.69 -29.49
C ILE A 310 -15.08 -0.85 -29.56
N LYS A 311 -15.98 -1.23 -30.47
CA LYS A 311 -17.27 -0.55 -30.63
C LYS A 311 -18.19 -0.81 -29.43
N ASP A 312 -19.03 0.18 -29.13
CA ASP A 312 -20.12 0.09 -28.15
C ASP A 312 -19.68 -0.07 -26.67
N ALA A 313 -18.40 0.20 -26.37
CA ALA A 313 -17.97 0.37 -24.99
C ALA A 313 -18.58 1.65 -24.41
N LYS A 314 -19.17 1.53 -23.22
CA LYS A 314 -19.70 2.67 -22.45
C LYS A 314 -18.96 2.92 -21.15
N TRP A 315 -18.12 1.97 -20.75
CA TRP A 315 -17.42 1.99 -19.48
C TRP A 315 -15.92 1.81 -19.68
N LEU A 316 -15.14 2.57 -18.93
CA LEU A 316 -13.73 2.29 -18.68
C LEU A 316 -13.57 1.83 -17.24
N ALA A 317 -12.99 0.65 -17.08
CA ALA A 317 -12.60 0.15 -15.78
C ALA A 317 -11.18 0.60 -15.38
N GLN A 318 -10.98 0.83 -14.09
CA GLN A 318 -9.69 1.13 -13.49
C GLN A 318 -9.47 0.29 -12.23
N GLY A 319 -8.22 -0.11 -11.99
CA GLY A 319 -7.80 -0.82 -10.78
C GLY A 319 -7.55 0.10 -9.59
N THR A 320 -8.22 1.26 -9.51
CA THR A 320 -8.04 2.25 -8.44
C THR A 320 -8.35 1.61 -7.08
N ILE A 321 -7.40 1.72 -6.15
CA ILE A 321 -7.53 1.17 -4.80
C ILE A 321 -7.85 2.27 -3.78
N TYR A 322 -8.21 1.86 -2.57
CA TYR A 322 -8.66 2.80 -1.54
C TYR A 322 -7.65 3.88 -1.15
N PRO A 323 -6.33 3.58 -1.01
CA PRO A 323 -5.31 4.61 -0.81
C PRO A 323 -5.33 5.73 -1.86
N ASP A 324 -5.54 5.40 -3.14
CA ASP A 324 -5.57 6.39 -4.23
C ASP A 324 -6.73 7.39 -4.05
N ARG A 325 -7.88 6.88 -3.60
CA ARG A 325 -9.05 7.72 -3.31
C ARG A 325 -8.83 8.63 -2.11
N ILE A 326 -8.21 8.12 -1.06
CA ILE A 326 -7.88 8.94 0.13
C ILE A 326 -6.91 10.06 -0.26
N GLU A 327 -5.86 9.76 -1.03
CA GLU A 327 -4.91 10.77 -1.53
C GLU A 327 -5.63 11.85 -2.37
N SER A 328 -6.62 11.47 -3.19
CA SER A 328 -7.41 12.42 -4.00
C SER A 328 -8.33 13.35 -3.18
N LEU A 329 -8.78 12.92 -1.99
CA LEU A 329 -9.68 13.68 -1.12
C LEU A 329 -8.98 14.86 -0.40
N ASN A 330 -7.64 14.92 -0.46
CA ASN A 330 -6.79 16.08 -0.15
C ASN A 330 -7.22 16.91 1.09
N ILE A 331 -6.91 16.42 2.29
CA ILE A 331 -7.27 17.07 3.58
C ILE A 331 -6.47 18.36 3.84
N THR A 332 -5.24 18.46 3.31
CA THR A 332 -4.31 19.58 3.55
C THR A 332 -3.94 20.35 2.28
N GLY A 333 -4.50 19.97 1.13
CA GLY A 333 -4.30 20.66 -0.16
C GLY A 333 -2.93 20.50 -0.83
N LYS A 334 -1.99 19.74 -0.26
CA LYS A 334 -0.68 19.46 -0.89
C LYS A 334 -0.76 18.22 -1.78
N VAL A 335 -0.75 18.42 -3.09
CA VAL A 335 -0.67 17.34 -4.10
C VAL A 335 0.75 16.76 -4.08
N ILE A 336 0.93 15.60 -3.46
CA ILE A 336 2.25 14.94 -3.33
C ILE A 336 2.54 13.99 -4.52
N LYS A 337 1.53 13.55 -5.28
CA LYS A 337 1.72 12.69 -6.45
C LYS A 337 0.95 13.20 -7.68
N SER A 338 1.61 13.17 -8.84
CA SER A 338 0.96 13.24 -10.14
C SER A 338 0.16 11.95 -10.37
N HIS A 339 -1.03 12.07 -10.96
CA HIS A 339 -2.04 11.02 -11.03
C HIS A 339 -1.51 9.75 -11.71
N HIS A 340 -1.29 8.69 -10.92
CA HIS A 340 -1.05 7.34 -11.42
C HIS A 340 -2.38 6.61 -11.52
N ASN A 341 -3.10 6.78 -12.64
CA ASN A 341 -4.10 5.84 -13.19
C ASN A 341 -4.69 6.47 -14.45
N VAL A 342 -4.40 5.90 -15.63
CA VAL A 342 -4.85 6.29 -17.00
C VAL A 342 -5.35 7.76 -17.05
N GLY A 343 -4.48 8.66 -16.58
CA GLY A 343 -4.85 9.99 -16.11
C GLY A 343 -4.81 10.98 -17.25
N GLY A 344 -5.58 10.69 -18.29
CA GLY A 344 -5.48 11.42 -19.54
C GLY A 344 -6.36 10.87 -20.65
N LEU A 345 -7.45 10.18 -20.34
CA LEU A 345 -8.42 9.84 -21.39
C LEU A 345 -8.87 11.14 -22.06
N PRO A 346 -8.85 11.21 -23.40
CA PRO A 346 -9.39 12.34 -24.12
C PRO A 346 -10.83 12.59 -23.65
N LYS A 347 -11.19 13.86 -23.41
CA LYS A 347 -12.58 14.27 -23.10
C LYS A 347 -13.59 13.73 -24.12
N GLU A 348 -13.12 13.34 -25.29
CA GLU A 348 -13.87 12.83 -26.43
C GLU A 348 -14.37 11.39 -26.28
N MET A 349 -13.85 10.59 -25.33
CA MET A 349 -14.20 9.16 -25.26
C MET A 349 -15.58 8.86 -24.67
N HIS A 350 -16.26 9.82 -24.02
CA HIS A 350 -17.62 9.67 -23.47
C HIS A 350 -17.86 8.37 -22.65
N LEU A 351 -16.83 7.79 -22.02
CA LEU A 351 -16.93 6.60 -21.19
C LEU A 351 -17.22 6.96 -19.73
N SER A 352 -18.05 6.16 -19.08
CA SER A 352 -18.28 6.20 -17.63
C SER A 352 -17.19 5.39 -16.90
N LEU A 353 -16.81 5.80 -15.70
CA LEU A 353 -15.79 5.10 -14.92
C LEU A 353 -16.38 3.98 -14.07
N CYS A 354 -15.67 2.86 -14.01
CA CYS A 354 -15.96 1.73 -13.12
C CYS A 354 -14.70 1.37 -12.33
N GLU A 355 -14.77 1.40 -10.99
CA GLU A 355 -13.61 1.20 -10.11
C GLU A 355 -13.91 0.07 -9.11
N PRO A 356 -13.72 -1.21 -9.50
CA PRO A 356 -14.10 -2.35 -8.67
C PRO A 356 -13.35 -2.46 -7.33
N LEU A 357 -12.12 -1.93 -7.28
CA LEU A 357 -11.21 -2.09 -6.13
C LEU A 357 -11.21 -0.87 -5.18
N GLN A 358 -12.09 0.10 -5.43
CA GLN A 358 -12.09 1.41 -4.78
C GLN A 358 -12.16 1.40 -3.24
N TRP A 359 -12.52 0.26 -2.64
CA TRP A 359 -12.71 0.08 -1.20
C TRP A 359 -11.66 -0.82 -0.55
N LEU A 360 -10.69 -1.31 -1.33
CA LEU A 360 -9.68 -2.26 -0.86
C LEU A 360 -8.32 -1.59 -0.65
N PHE A 361 -7.63 -1.97 0.42
CA PHE A 361 -6.19 -1.81 0.54
C PHE A 361 -5.44 -2.86 -0.28
N LYS A 362 -4.14 -2.65 -0.50
CA LYS A 362 -3.31 -3.50 -1.37
C LYS A 362 -3.21 -4.96 -0.91
N ASP A 363 -3.17 -5.18 0.40
CA ASP A 363 -3.22 -6.50 1.03
C ASP A 363 -4.58 -7.18 0.84
N GLU A 364 -5.68 -6.44 0.96
CA GLU A 364 -7.03 -6.93 0.65
C GLU A 364 -7.20 -7.32 -0.82
N VAL A 365 -6.65 -6.52 -1.76
CA VAL A 365 -6.66 -6.87 -3.19
C VAL A 365 -6.02 -8.24 -3.42
N ARG A 366 -4.90 -8.54 -2.74
CA ARG A 366 -4.26 -9.86 -2.82
C ARG A 366 -5.16 -10.96 -2.25
N ARG A 367 -5.80 -10.75 -1.09
CA ARG A 367 -6.75 -11.71 -0.51
C ARG A 367 -7.94 -11.98 -1.43
N VAL A 368 -8.47 -10.94 -2.07
CA VAL A 368 -9.56 -11.04 -3.06
C VAL A 368 -9.11 -11.81 -4.31
N GLY A 369 -7.88 -11.58 -4.79
CA GLY A 369 -7.31 -12.39 -5.87
C GLY A 369 -7.27 -13.89 -5.52
N ARG A 370 -6.88 -14.23 -4.29
CA ARG A 370 -6.82 -15.63 -3.80
C ARG A 370 -8.20 -16.26 -3.70
N SER A 371 -9.18 -15.54 -3.17
CA SER A 371 -10.54 -16.07 -3.04
C SER A 371 -11.19 -16.35 -4.40
N MET A 372 -10.75 -15.65 -5.45
CA MET A 372 -11.16 -15.91 -6.83
C MET A 372 -10.34 -17.02 -7.53
N GLY A 373 -9.38 -17.65 -6.84
CA GLY A 373 -8.57 -18.73 -7.39
C GLY A 373 -7.47 -18.26 -8.35
N MET A 374 -7.03 -17.00 -8.27
CA MET A 374 -5.92 -16.53 -9.09
C MET A 374 -4.60 -17.21 -8.71
N PRO A 375 -3.71 -17.50 -9.66
CA PRO A 375 -2.40 -18.09 -9.38
C PRO A 375 -1.55 -17.26 -8.41
N GLU A 376 -0.90 -17.92 -7.43
CA GLU A 376 -0.09 -17.24 -6.42
C GLU A 376 1.08 -16.44 -7.01
N HIS A 377 1.66 -16.89 -8.13
CA HIS A 377 2.76 -16.17 -8.77
C HIS A 377 2.33 -14.83 -9.38
N LEU A 378 1.04 -14.61 -9.65
CA LEU A 378 0.51 -13.29 -10.01
C LEU A 378 0.30 -12.42 -8.77
N ILE A 379 -0.23 -12.98 -7.70
CA ILE A 379 -0.61 -12.26 -6.47
C ILE A 379 0.60 -11.77 -5.68
N THR A 380 1.64 -12.62 -5.58
CA THR A 380 2.84 -12.38 -4.78
C THR A 380 3.90 -11.55 -5.51
N ARG A 381 3.66 -11.16 -6.77
CA ARG A 381 4.58 -10.30 -7.53
C ARG A 381 4.92 -9.02 -6.76
N HIS A 382 6.22 -8.71 -6.74
CA HIS A 382 6.71 -7.40 -6.31
C HIS A 382 6.14 -6.32 -7.23
N PRO A 383 5.82 -5.13 -6.67
CA PRO A 383 5.45 -3.97 -7.46
C PRO A 383 6.45 -3.69 -8.58
N PHE A 384 5.93 -3.32 -9.75
CA PHE A 384 6.71 -2.93 -10.90
C PHE A 384 6.23 -1.54 -11.36
N PRO A 385 7.13 -0.56 -11.57
CA PRO A 385 6.73 0.79 -11.93
C PRO A 385 6.07 0.82 -13.31
N GLY A 386 5.11 1.72 -13.52
CA GLY A 386 4.43 1.89 -14.82
C GLY A 386 5.39 2.19 -15.98
N PRO A 387 6.41 3.05 -15.82
CA PRO A 387 7.49 3.23 -16.80
C PRO A 387 8.42 2.01 -17.00
N GLY A 388 8.22 0.95 -16.21
CA GLY A 388 9.02 -0.27 -16.21
C GLY A 388 10.51 -0.02 -16.02
N LEU A 389 11.33 -0.68 -16.85
CA LEU A 389 12.78 -0.59 -16.79
C LEU A 389 13.33 0.80 -17.18
N ALA A 390 12.53 1.70 -17.76
CA ALA A 390 13.01 3.03 -18.15
C ALA A 390 13.47 3.89 -16.96
N VAL A 391 12.89 3.67 -15.77
CA VAL A 391 13.30 4.32 -14.51
C VAL A 391 14.38 3.55 -13.76
N ARG A 392 14.84 2.43 -14.32
CA ARG A 392 15.94 1.59 -13.81
C ARG A 392 17.16 1.62 -14.72
N ILE A 393 17.12 2.38 -15.81
CA ILE A 393 18.26 2.65 -16.68
C ILE A 393 18.60 4.13 -16.52
N LEU A 394 19.77 4.41 -15.97
CA LEU A 394 20.25 5.79 -15.81
C LEU A 394 20.70 6.31 -17.17
N GLY A 395 20.18 7.47 -17.58
CA GLY A 395 20.42 8.05 -18.91
C GLY A 395 19.36 7.65 -19.95
N ASP A 396 19.78 7.64 -21.22
CA ASP A 396 18.93 7.36 -22.38
C ASP A 396 18.58 5.87 -22.50
N ILE A 397 17.39 5.62 -23.07
CA ILE A 397 16.81 4.28 -23.20
C ILE A 397 17.02 3.75 -24.62
N THR A 398 17.64 2.58 -24.73
CA THR A 398 17.84 1.88 -26.01
C THR A 398 17.47 0.40 -25.87
N PRO A 399 17.09 -0.28 -26.98
CA PRO A 399 16.80 -1.72 -26.95
C PRO A 399 17.96 -2.56 -26.37
N GLU A 400 19.20 -2.17 -26.66
CA GLU A 400 20.39 -2.84 -26.12
C GLU A 400 20.48 -2.73 -24.59
N LYS A 401 20.30 -1.52 -24.05
CA LYS A 401 20.36 -1.28 -22.59
C LYS A 401 19.21 -1.97 -21.86
N VAL A 402 18.01 -1.97 -22.46
CA VAL A 402 16.87 -2.71 -21.91
C VAL A 402 17.16 -4.19 -21.87
N ARG A 403 17.67 -4.79 -22.96
CA ARG A 403 18.06 -6.21 -22.98
C ARG A 403 19.09 -6.54 -21.90
N ILE A 404 20.14 -5.72 -21.76
CA ILE A 404 21.18 -5.90 -20.73
C ILE A 404 20.54 -5.94 -19.34
N LEU A 405 19.67 -4.97 -19.05
CA LEU A 405 19.02 -4.89 -17.75
C LEU A 405 18.03 -6.05 -17.53
N GLN A 406 17.25 -6.43 -18.55
CA GLN A 406 16.35 -7.59 -18.49
C GLN A 406 17.08 -8.89 -18.15
N ASP A 407 18.24 -9.12 -18.77
CA ASP A 407 19.07 -10.30 -18.52
C ASP A 407 19.63 -10.32 -17.09
N ALA A 408 20.09 -9.18 -16.58
CA ALA A 408 20.58 -9.06 -15.20
C ALA A 408 19.45 -9.18 -14.16
N ASP A 409 18.30 -8.54 -14.40
CA ASP A 409 17.12 -8.58 -13.53
C ASP A 409 16.59 -10.01 -13.43
N ASP A 410 16.49 -10.73 -14.54
CA ASP A 410 16.04 -12.13 -14.56
C ASP A 410 16.91 -13.04 -13.68
N ILE A 411 18.24 -12.92 -13.77
CA ILE A 411 19.16 -13.69 -12.93
C ILE A 411 18.93 -13.38 -11.45
N TYR A 412 18.82 -12.09 -11.12
CA TYR A 412 18.64 -11.66 -9.73
C TYR A 412 17.30 -12.14 -9.15
N ILE A 413 16.20 -11.92 -9.87
CA ILE A 413 14.85 -12.30 -9.43
C ILE A 413 14.70 -13.83 -9.34
N ARG A 414 15.22 -14.60 -10.30
CA ARG A 414 15.24 -16.07 -10.19
C ARG A 414 16.06 -16.53 -8.98
N GLY A 415 17.23 -15.94 -8.78
CA GLY A 415 18.06 -16.21 -7.61
C GLY A 415 17.30 -15.99 -6.29
N LEU A 416 16.56 -14.88 -6.17
CA LEU A 416 15.76 -14.58 -4.97
C LEU A 416 14.65 -15.62 -4.73
N ARG A 417 14.02 -16.14 -5.79
CA ARG A 417 12.95 -17.15 -5.69
C ARG A 417 13.48 -18.53 -5.34
N GLU A 418 14.65 -18.87 -5.88
CA GLU A 418 15.31 -20.16 -5.67
C GLU A 418 15.98 -20.26 -4.29
N TYR A 419 16.46 -19.14 -3.74
CA TYR A 419 17.14 -19.12 -2.45
C TYR A 419 16.13 -19.27 -1.30
N LYS A 420 16.12 -20.44 -0.65
CA LYS A 420 15.25 -20.76 0.49
C LYS A 420 15.89 -20.39 1.83
N THR A 421 15.07 -19.92 2.76
CA THR A 421 15.45 -19.55 4.12
C THR A 421 14.44 -20.12 5.11
N ARG A 422 14.92 -20.47 6.31
CA ARG A 422 14.05 -20.81 7.44
C ARG A 422 13.94 -19.61 8.37
N LEU A 423 12.70 -19.24 8.71
CA LEU A 423 12.38 -18.12 9.57
C LEU A 423 11.61 -18.61 10.79
N SER A 424 11.83 -18.00 11.93
CA SER A 424 11.10 -18.31 13.16
C SER A 424 10.64 -17.03 13.88
N GLY A 425 9.78 -17.20 14.89
CA GLY A 425 9.40 -16.10 15.79
C GLY A 425 8.73 -14.92 15.08
N GLU A 426 9.33 -13.73 15.23
CA GLU A 426 8.79 -12.47 14.69
C GLU A 426 8.92 -12.39 13.17
N GLN A 427 10.03 -12.86 12.60
CA GLN A 427 10.27 -12.85 11.15
C GLN A 427 9.26 -13.72 10.41
N ALA A 428 9.00 -14.92 10.93
CA ALA A 428 7.97 -15.82 10.38
C ALA A 428 6.58 -15.16 10.42
N ARG A 429 6.21 -14.55 11.56
CA ARG A 429 4.92 -13.86 11.71
C ARG A 429 4.77 -12.68 10.74
N ALA A 430 5.82 -11.89 10.52
CA ALA A 430 5.79 -10.77 9.60
C ALA A 430 5.57 -11.21 8.14
N VAL A 431 6.25 -12.28 7.71
CA VAL A 431 6.11 -12.84 6.36
C VAL A 431 4.70 -13.42 6.14
N LEU A 432 4.19 -14.17 7.11
CA LEU A 432 2.81 -14.70 7.07
C LEU A 432 1.77 -13.56 7.06
N ALA A 433 1.97 -12.51 7.87
CA ALA A 433 1.09 -11.34 7.91
C ALA A 433 1.11 -10.54 6.60
N ALA A 434 2.22 -10.55 5.86
CA ALA A 434 2.30 -10.00 4.50
C ALA A 434 1.54 -10.84 3.46
N GLY A 435 0.94 -11.96 3.88
CA GLY A 435 0.14 -12.84 3.05
C GLY A 435 0.98 -13.77 2.19
N VAL A 436 2.19 -14.14 2.62
CA VAL A 436 2.96 -15.20 1.96
C VAL A 436 2.44 -16.56 2.42
N PRO A 437 2.05 -17.46 1.50
CA PRO A 437 1.62 -18.79 1.86
C PRO A 437 2.83 -19.63 2.28
N ALA A 438 2.91 -20.00 3.55
CA ALA A 438 3.95 -20.89 4.07
C ALA A 438 3.40 -21.72 5.24
N ASP A 439 3.75 -23.00 5.26
CA ASP A 439 3.37 -23.92 6.33
C ASP A 439 4.33 -23.78 7.51
N MET A 440 3.78 -23.77 8.73
CA MET A 440 4.57 -23.68 9.94
C MET A 440 4.90 -25.08 10.47
N GLU A 441 6.19 -25.41 10.47
CA GLU A 441 6.70 -26.69 10.97
C GLU A 441 7.67 -26.41 12.13
N ASN A 442 7.39 -26.99 13.30
CA ASN A 442 8.21 -26.82 14.52
C ASN A 442 8.50 -25.36 14.92
N GLY A 443 7.58 -24.43 14.61
CA GLY A 443 7.74 -23.01 14.90
C GLY A 443 8.59 -22.23 13.88
N GLU A 444 8.93 -22.86 12.76
CA GLU A 444 9.62 -22.24 11.62
C GLU A 444 8.75 -22.28 10.36
N ILE A 445 9.02 -21.38 9.42
CA ILE A 445 8.50 -21.43 8.06
C ILE A 445 9.66 -21.48 7.07
N GLU A 446 9.49 -22.19 5.96
CA GLU A 446 10.43 -22.16 4.84
C GLU A 446 9.87 -21.28 3.71
N VAL A 447 10.57 -20.20 3.38
CA VAL A 447 10.18 -19.24 2.34
C VAL A 447 11.38 -18.86 1.48
N SER A 448 11.15 -18.24 0.33
CA SER A 448 12.26 -17.69 -0.46
C SER A 448 12.68 -16.31 0.02
N LEU A 449 13.86 -15.83 -0.39
CA LEU A 449 14.23 -14.42 -0.19
C LEU A 449 13.25 -13.48 -0.90
N TYR A 450 12.71 -13.89 -2.04
CA TYR A 450 11.71 -13.11 -2.77
C TYR A 450 10.49 -12.79 -1.90
N ASP A 451 10.03 -13.75 -1.11
CA ASP A 451 8.83 -13.63 -0.27
C ASP A 451 9.03 -12.69 0.94
N GLN A 452 10.28 -12.49 1.35
CA GLN A 452 10.66 -11.60 2.47
C GLN A 452 10.84 -10.15 2.04
N ILE A 453 11.00 -9.91 0.73
CA ILE A 453 11.33 -8.61 0.18
C ILE A 453 10.06 -7.95 -0.34
N TRP A 454 9.91 -6.65 -0.08
CA TRP A 454 8.76 -5.89 -0.56
C TRP A 454 8.89 -5.58 -2.06
N GLN A 455 10.08 -5.15 -2.48
CA GLN A 455 10.43 -4.95 -3.89
C GLN A 455 11.91 -5.22 -4.12
N ALA A 456 12.21 -5.96 -5.18
CA ALA A 456 13.55 -6.16 -5.70
C ALA A 456 13.64 -5.79 -7.18
N GLY A 457 14.84 -5.42 -7.61
CA GLY A 457 15.16 -5.19 -9.01
C GLY A 457 16.62 -4.83 -9.22
N THR A 458 16.99 -4.68 -10.47
CA THR A 458 18.30 -4.21 -10.89
C THR A 458 18.22 -2.83 -11.51
N VAL A 459 19.32 -2.07 -11.43
CA VAL A 459 19.48 -0.74 -12.03
C VAL A 459 20.74 -0.75 -12.90
N LEU A 460 20.64 -0.33 -14.15
CA LEU A 460 21.77 -0.20 -15.07
C LEU A 460 22.39 1.19 -14.98
N LEU A 461 23.66 1.27 -14.56
CA LEU A 461 24.42 2.50 -14.52
C LEU A 461 25.00 2.79 -15.91
N SER A 462 24.10 3.07 -16.88
CA SER A 462 24.47 3.09 -18.30
C SER A 462 25.38 4.27 -18.70
N THR A 463 25.42 5.32 -17.87
CA THR A 463 26.30 6.49 -18.03
C THR A 463 27.72 6.27 -17.48
N VAL A 464 27.97 5.14 -16.82
CA VAL A 464 29.27 4.78 -16.24
C VAL A 464 29.86 3.57 -16.99
N ARG A 465 31.17 3.60 -17.19
CA ARG A 465 31.95 2.46 -17.68
C ARG A 465 32.90 2.00 -16.59
N SER A 466 33.05 0.68 -16.44
CA SER A 466 33.99 0.10 -15.50
C SER A 466 34.99 -0.79 -16.22
N VAL A 467 36.22 -0.85 -15.68
CA VAL A 467 37.23 -1.78 -16.17
C VAL A 467 36.98 -3.16 -15.55
N GLY A 468 37.00 -4.18 -16.40
CA GLY A 468 36.98 -5.58 -16.02
C GLY A 468 38.09 -6.35 -16.75
N VAL A 469 38.39 -7.55 -16.26
CA VAL A 469 39.20 -8.53 -16.96
C VAL A 469 38.33 -9.77 -17.12
N MET A 470 38.03 -10.13 -18.35
CA MET A 470 37.16 -11.26 -18.69
C MET A 470 37.89 -12.12 -19.73
N GLY A 471 38.21 -13.36 -19.35
CA GLY A 471 39.23 -14.13 -20.06
C GLY A 471 40.59 -13.44 -19.96
N ASP A 472 41.27 -13.28 -21.10
CA ASP A 472 42.58 -12.62 -21.19
C ASP A 472 42.51 -11.16 -21.69
N GLU A 473 41.30 -10.60 -21.85
CA GLU A 473 41.09 -9.26 -22.40
C GLU A 473 40.53 -8.26 -21.37
N ARG A 474 40.85 -6.98 -21.59
CA ARG A 474 40.25 -5.87 -20.83
C ARG A 474 38.89 -5.52 -21.40
N THR A 475 37.89 -5.40 -20.54
CA THR A 475 36.54 -4.97 -20.92
C THR A 475 36.17 -3.63 -20.29
N TYR A 476 35.35 -2.86 -21.00
CA TYR A 476 34.81 -1.57 -20.57
C TYR A 476 33.28 -1.61 -20.64
N GLU A 477 32.67 -2.28 -19.68
CA GLU A 477 31.23 -2.54 -19.64
C GLU A 477 30.53 -1.73 -18.54
N HIS A 478 29.21 -1.89 -18.42
CA HIS A 478 28.39 -1.13 -17.48
C HIS A 478 28.37 -1.81 -16.10
N PRO A 479 28.37 -1.05 -15.00
CA PRO A 479 27.96 -1.56 -13.70
C PRO A 479 26.44 -1.77 -13.64
N VAL A 480 26.01 -2.77 -12.87
CA VAL A 480 24.62 -2.97 -12.45
C VAL A 480 24.53 -2.88 -10.92
N ALA A 481 23.56 -2.13 -10.41
CA ALA A 481 23.21 -2.13 -9.00
C ALA A 481 22.04 -3.09 -8.74
N LEU A 482 22.21 -3.98 -7.77
CA LEU A 482 21.13 -4.74 -7.17
C LEU A 482 20.41 -3.84 -6.15
N ARG A 483 19.08 -3.87 -6.12
CA ARG A 483 18.24 -3.16 -5.16
C ARG A 483 17.22 -4.12 -4.57
N ALA A 484 17.12 -4.16 -3.24
CA ALA A 484 16.03 -4.82 -2.53
C ALA A 484 15.68 -4.04 -1.27
N VAL A 485 14.39 -3.94 -0.98
CA VAL A 485 13.89 -3.20 0.18
C VAL A 485 12.81 -3.98 0.93
N THR A 486 12.76 -3.80 2.25
CA THR A 486 11.65 -4.24 3.10
C THR A 486 10.83 -3.02 3.52
N SER A 487 9.50 -3.16 3.52
CA SER A 487 8.58 -2.08 3.86
C SER A 487 7.19 -2.62 4.20
N THR A 488 6.44 -1.87 5.01
CA THR A 488 5.04 -2.14 5.34
C THR A 488 4.05 -1.29 4.54
N ASP A 489 4.49 -0.13 4.03
CA ASP A 489 3.63 0.90 3.43
C ASP A 489 4.26 1.65 2.24
N ALA A 490 5.49 1.30 1.85
CA ALA A 490 6.32 1.98 0.84
C ALA A 490 6.63 3.47 1.13
N MET A 491 6.15 4.03 2.25
CA MET A 491 6.44 5.40 2.68
C MET A 491 7.77 5.47 3.39
N THR A 492 8.08 4.44 4.19
CA THR A 492 9.41 4.17 4.74
C THR A 492 9.86 2.78 4.31
N ALA A 493 11.15 2.63 3.99
CA ALA A 493 11.69 1.35 3.58
C ALA A 493 13.15 1.23 4.00
N ASP A 494 13.54 0.03 4.45
CA ASP A 494 14.95 -0.27 4.71
C ASP A 494 15.50 -1.15 3.60
N TRP A 495 16.82 -1.08 3.37
CA TRP A 495 17.46 -1.97 2.40
C TRP A 495 17.49 -3.40 2.95
N ALA A 496 17.28 -4.40 2.10
CA ALA A 496 17.21 -5.78 2.56
C ALA A 496 18.62 -6.31 2.93
N HIS A 497 18.78 -6.92 4.09
CA HIS A 497 20.05 -7.53 4.49
C HIS A 497 20.22 -8.91 3.82
N LEU A 498 20.57 -8.90 2.53
CA LEU A 498 20.71 -10.13 1.75
C LEU A 498 21.93 -10.97 2.20
N PRO A 499 21.85 -12.31 2.19
CA PRO A 499 23.00 -13.17 2.48
C PRO A 499 24.18 -12.90 1.54
N TYR A 500 25.40 -12.84 2.08
CA TYR A 500 26.60 -12.52 1.30
C TYR A 500 26.92 -13.56 0.22
N ASP A 501 26.66 -14.84 0.50
CA ASP A 501 26.82 -15.94 -0.44
C ASP A 501 25.83 -15.85 -1.60
N PHE A 502 24.58 -15.47 -1.31
CA PHE A 502 23.59 -15.14 -2.35
C PHE A 502 24.06 -13.97 -3.23
N MET A 503 24.50 -12.87 -2.63
CA MET A 503 25.01 -11.71 -3.38
C MET A 503 26.23 -12.07 -4.23
N ALA A 504 27.16 -12.87 -3.71
CA ALA A 504 28.33 -13.33 -4.44
C ALA A 504 27.94 -14.23 -5.63
N LYS A 505 27.01 -15.17 -5.45
CA LYS A 505 26.49 -16.01 -6.53
C LYS A 505 25.82 -15.17 -7.62
N CYS A 506 24.94 -14.25 -7.23
CA CYS A 506 24.24 -13.38 -8.17
C CYS A 506 25.21 -12.49 -8.97
N SER A 507 26.18 -11.89 -8.28
CA SER A 507 27.23 -11.07 -8.90
C SER A 507 28.00 -11.88 -9.96
N ASN A 508 28.48 -13.07 -9.60
CA ASN A 508 29.21 -13.95 -10.52
C ASN A 508 28.36 -14.37 -11.72
N GLU A 509 27.09 -14.73 -11.50
CA GLU A 509 26.22 -15.13 -12.62
C GLU A 509 25.93 -13.97 -13.57
N ILE A 510 25.65 -12.77 -13.06
CA ILE A 510 25.42 -11.58 -13.90
C ILE A 510 26.66 -11.28 -14.73
N ILE A 511 27.84 -11.18 -14.09
CA ILE A 511 29.09 -10.84 -14.78
C ILE A 511 29.45 -11.87 -15.87
N ASN A 512 29.23 -13.16 -15.59
CA ASN A 512 29.61 -14.21 -16.54
C ASN A 512 28.61 -14.43 -17.68
N LYS A 513 27.32 -14.12 -17.48
CA LYS A 513 26.25 -14.45 -18.44
C LYS A 513 25.69 -13.24 -19.18
N VAL A 514 25.83 -12.03 -18.63
CA VAL A 514 25.23 -10.82 -19.19
C VAL A 514 26.29 -10.01 -19.94
N LYS A 515 26.35 -10.19 -21.26
CA LYS A 515 27.21 -9.37 -22.13
C LYS A 515 26.82 -7.89 -22.00
N GLY A 516 27.77 -7.05 -21.61
CA GLY A 516 27.55 -5.63 -21.32
C GLY A 516 27.60 -5.27 -19.84
N VAL A 517 27.85 -6.23 -18.94
CA VAL A 517 28.00 -6.02 -17.50
C VAL A 517 29.26 -6.69 -16.96
N ASN A 518 30.18 -5.91 -16.37
CA ASN A 518 31.41 -6.42 -15.77
C ASN A 518 31.58 -6.08 -14.28
N ARG A 519 30.58 -5.44 -13.68
CA ARG A 519 30.60 -5.07 -12.27
C ARG A 519 29.20 -5.06 -11.70
N VAL A 520 29.08 -5.56 -10.48
CA VAL A 520 27.82 -5.55 -9.72
C VAL A 520 28.07 -4.86 -8.38
N CYS A 521 27.13 -4.01 -7.96
CA CYS A 521 27.08 -3.42 -6.62
C CYS A 521 25.70 -3.64 -5.98
N TYR A 522 25.57 -3.33 -4.69
CA TYR A 522 24.31 -3.44 -3.95
C TYR A 522 23.97 -2.11 -3.26
N ASP A 523 22.72 -1.66 -3.35
CA ASP A 523 22.27 -0.44 -2.69
C ASP A 523 21.89 -0.67 -1.23
N ILE A 524 22.64 -0.03 -0.33
CA ILE A 524 22.48 -0.05 1.12
C ILE A 524 21.84 1.24 1.69
N SER A 525 21.13 2.00 0.84
CA SER A 525 20.48 3.26 1.23
C SER A 525 19.02 3.04 1.61
N SER A 526 18.63 3.43 2.83
CA SER A 526 17.23 3.40 3.29
C SER A 526 16.43 4.58 2.74
N LYS A 527 15.10 4.48 2.81
CA LYS A 527 14.13 5.55 2.55
C LYS A 527 13.50 5.98 3.88
N PRO A 528 13.76 7.21 4.37
CA PRO A 528 14.72 8.24 3.89
C PRO A 528 16.20 7.89 4.21
N PRO A 529 17.20 8.56 3.60
CA PRO A 529 17.12 9.78 2.76
C PRO A 529 16.90 9.53 1.26
N SER A 530 17.06 8.29 0.78
CA SER A 530 16.94 7.95 -0.64
C SER A 530 15.50 7.57 -1.02
N THR A 531 15.28 7.30 -2.31
CA THR A 531 14.08 6.65 -2.84
C THR A 531 14.32 5.16 -3.11
N ILE A 532 13.27 4.41 -3.47
CA ILE A 532 13.40 3.00 -3.82
C ILE A 532 13.99 2.84 -5.24
N GLU A 533 13.48 3.60 -6.22
CA GLU A 533 13.98 3.67 -7.60
C GLU A 533 15.07 4.75 -7.75
N TRP A 534 15.92 4.67 -8.79
CA TRP A 534 17.25 5.34 -8.90
C TRP A 534 17.39 6.37 -10.05
N GLU A 535 16.32 6.56 -10.81
CA GLU A 535 16.12 7.30 -12.08
C GLU A 535 17.10 8.40 -12.50
#